data_AF-A0A3D4BNG0-F1
#
_entry.id   AF-A0A3D4BNG0-F1
#
_cell.length_a   1.000
_cell.length_b   1.000
_cell.length_c   1.000
_cell.angle_alpha   90.00
_cell.angle_beta   90.00
_cell.angle_gamma   90.00
#
_symmetry.space_group_name_H-M   'P 1'
#
loop_
_entity.id
_entity.type
_entity.pdbx_description
1 polymer ?
#
loop_
_entity_poly.entity_id
_entity_poly.type
_entity_poly.pdbx_seq_one_letter_code
_entity_poly.pdbx_strand_id
1 'polypeptide(L)' 'MDLVKLVQDQYIEKKDMPDFNAGDTITVYYKIKEGNKERTQHFKGVVLQRRGSGTTETFTIRKMSG' A
#
# COMPACT_ATOMS: atom_id res chain seq x y z
N MET A 1 -18.80 -19.36 7.64
CA MET A 1 -19.00 -17.94 7.28
C MET A 1 -18.14 -17.10 8.19
N ASP A 2 -17.19 -16.37 7.63
CA ASP A 2 -16.23 -15.57 8.40
C ASP A 2 -16.85 -14.20 8.71
N LEU A 3 -17.37 -14.03 9.93
CA LEU A 3 -18.09 -12.83 10.35
C LEU A 3 -17.20 -11.56 10.27
N VAL A 4 -15.89 -11.73 10.42
CA VAL A 4 -14.90 -10.66 10.29
C VAL A 4 -14.87 -10.08 8.86
N LYS A 5 -15.07 -10.93 7.84
CA LYS A 5 -15.02 -10.53 6.43
C LYS A 5 -16.21 -9.65 6.05
N LEU A 6 -17.39 -9.93 6.61
CA LEU A 6 -18.61 -9.18 6.35
C LEU A 6 -18.54 -7.75 6.92
N VAL A 7 -17.93 -7.59 8.09
CA VAL A 7 -17.67 -6.27 8.69
C VAL A 7 -16.61 -5.52 7.88
N GLN A 8 -15.53 -6.18 7.43
CA GLN A 8 -14.51 -5.54 6.61
C GLN A 8 -15.08 -4.97 5.29
N ASP A 9 -15.94 -5.72 4.60
CA ASP A 9 -16.54 -5.27 3.33
C ASP A 9 -17.52 -4.10 3.50
N GLN A 10 -18.13 -3.91 4.68
CA GLN A 10 -19.06 -2.80 4.93
C GLN A 10 -18.36 -1.46 5.24
N TYR A 11 -17.17 -1.50 5.85
CA TYR A 11 -16.50 -0.29 6.35
C TYR A 11 -15.24 0.09 5.56
N ILE A 12 -14.74 -0.78 4.69
CA ILE A 12 -13.51 -0.53 3.93
C ILE A 12 -13.88 -0.36 2.46
N GLU A 13 -13.78 0.87 1.96
CA GLU A 13 -13.89 1.13 0.52
C GLU A 13 -12.84 0.30 -0.23
N LYS A 14 -13.30 -0.49 -1.20
CA LYS A 14 -12.42 -1.17 -2.14
C LYS A 14 -11.73 -0.11 -2.99
N LYS A 15 -10.50 0.20 -2.62
CA LYS A 15 -9.64 1.06 -3.41
C LYS A 15 -9.13 0.24 -4.59
N ASP A 16 -9.47 0.66 -5.81
CA ASP A 16 -8.90 0.08 -7.02
C ASP A 16 -7.39 0.33 -7.00
N MET A 17 -6.64 -0.72 -6.70
CA MET A 17 -5.20 -0.72 -6.68
C MET A 17 -4.73 -1.39 -7.98
N PRO A 18 -3.72 -0.85 -8.68
CA PRO A 18 -3.17 -1.55 -9.84
C PRO A 18 -2.63 -2.91 -9.43
N ASP A 19 -2.69 -3.88 -10.34
CA ASP A 19 -2.06 -5.17 -10.15
C ASP A 19 -0.53 -5.02 -10.28
N PHE A 20 0.19 -5.51 -9.27
CA PHE A 20 1.65 -5.56 -9.25
C PHE A 20 2.13 -6.74 -8.38
N ASN A 21 3.33 -7.23 -8.69
CA ASN A 21 3.94 -8.39 -8.07
C ASN A 21 5.36 -8.10 -7.55
N ALA A 22 5.92 -9.06 -6.82
CA ALA A 22 7.32 -9.00 -6.44
C ALA A 22 8.22 -9.00 -7.69
N GLY A 23 9.20 -8.10 -7.72
CA GLY A 23 10.05 -7.83 -8.87
C GLY A 23 9.67 -6.56 -9.65
N ASP A 24 8.44 -6.07 -9.50
CA ASP A 24 8.00 -4.86 -10.22
C ASP A 24 8.62 -3.60 -9.63
N THR A 25 8.89 -2.62 -10.50
CA THR A 25 9.32 -1.29 -10.07
C THR A 25 8.11 -0.37 -10.00
N ILE A 26 7.74 0.06 -8.81
CA ILE A 26 6.57 0.92 -8.58
C ILE A 26 6.96 2.26 -7.95
N THR A 27 6.10 3.26 -8.11
CA THR A 27 6.21 4.56 -7.46
C THR A 27 4.99 4.77 -6.57
N VAL A 28 5.21 4.93 -5.28
CA VAL A 28 4.15 5.16 -4.28
C VAL A 28 4.18 6.61 -3.84
N TYR A 29 3.03 7.27 -3.89
CA TYR A 29 2.84 8.60 -3.35
C TYR A 29 2.25 8.49 -1.95
N TYR A 30 2.90 9.10 -0.97
CA TYR A 30 2.44 9.14 0.40
C TYR A 30 2.40 10.59 0.90
N LYS A 31 1.39 10.88 1.72
CA LYS A 31 1.24 12.19 2.35
C LYS A 31 1.94 12.16 3.70
N ILE A 32 2.80 13.12 3.94
CA ILE A 32 3.43 13.36 5.24
C ILE A 32 2.78 14.59 5.83
N LYS A 33 2.27 14.45 7.06
CA LYS A 33 1.68 15.53 7.85
C LYS A 33 2.57 15.79 9.06
N GLU A 34 3.24 16.94 9.07
CA GLU A 34 4.11 17.41 10.14
C GLU A 34 3.47 18.67 10.74
N GLY A 35 2.70 18.49 11.82
CA GLY A 35 1.89 19.56 12.42
C GLY A 35 0.82 20.08 11.45
N ASN A 36 0.90 21.36 11.10
CA ASN A 36 -0.02 22.03 10.17
C ASN A 36 0.43 21.97 8.69
N LYS A 37 1.60 21.40 8.41
CA LYS A 37 2.14 21.32 7.05
C LYS A 37 1.93 19.93 6.47
N GLU A 38 1.37 19.87 5.27
CA GLU A 38 1.18 18.64 4.52
C GLU A 38 2.05 18.68 3.26
N ARG A 39 2.81 17.61 3.02
CA ARG A 39 3.59 17.42 1.79
C ARG A 39 3.30 16.05 1.19
N THR A 40 3.22 15.98 -0.13
CA THR A 40 3.19 14.70 -0.85
C THR A 40 4.60 14.35 -1.26
N GLN A 41 5.08 13.19 -0.83
CA GLN A 41 6.37 12.64 -1.24
C GLN A 41 6.14 11.36 -2.04
N HIS A 42 7.03 11.08 -2.98
CA HIS A 42 7.02 9.84 -3.75
C HIS A 42 8.19 8.94 -3.35
N PHE A 43 7.95 7.64 -3.31
CA PHE A 43 8.94 6.59 -3.08
C PHE A 43 8.94 5.64 -4.26
N LYS A 44 10.04 5.60 -5.01
CA LYS A 44 10.22 4.70 -6.17
C LYS A 44 11.22 3.60 -5.83
N GLY A 45 10.88 2.36 -6.15
CA GLY A 45 11.77 1.22 -5.94
C GLY A 45 11.16 -0.10 -6.41
N VAL A 46 11.85 -1.20 -6.13
CA VAL A 46 11.44 -2.56 -6.50
C VAL A 46 10.61 -3.18 -5.39
N VAL A 47 9.50 -3.82 -5.71
CA VAL A 47 8.68 -4.60 -4.78
C VAL A 47 9.44 -5.88 -4.43
N LEU A 48 9.80 -6.05 -3.16
CA LEU A 48 10.46 -7.27 -2.69
C LEU A 48 9.47 -8.39 -2.41
N GLN A 49 8.33 -8.04 -1.82
CA GLN A 49 7.32 -9.00 -1.39
C GLN A 49 5.97 -8.32 -1.24
N ARG A 50 4.93 -9.14 -1.32
CA ARG A 50 3.54 -8.82 -1.03
C ARG A 50 2.99 -9.94 -0.14
N ARG A 51 2.35 -9.60 0.97
CA ARG A 51 1.92 -10.54 2.03
C ARG A 51 0.54 -10.16 2.55
N GLY A 52 -0.22 -11.17 2.97
CA GLY A 52 -1.57 -11.00 3.48
C GLY A 52 -2.63 -11.16 2.39
N SER A 53 -3.87 -10.83 2.72
CA SER A 53 -4.99 -10.91 1.77
C SER A 53 -6.06 -9.89 2.12
N GLY A 54 -6.76 -9.41 1.10
CA GLY A 54 -7.82 -8.40 1.26
C GLY A 54 -7.27 -7.11 1.86
N THR A 55 -7.87 -6.65 2.95
CA THR A 55 -7.58 -5.35 3.56
C THR A 55 -6.34 -5.35 4.47
N THR A 56 -5.86 -6.54 4.82
CA THR A 56 -4.62 -6.76 5.60
C THR A 56 -3.41 -6.99 4.69
N GLU A 57 -3.60 -6.87 3.38
CA GLU A 57 -2.53 -7.03 2.42
C GLU A 57 -1.50 -5.88 2.52
N THR A 58 -0.23 -6.24 2.55
CA THR A 58 0.90 -5.33 2.68
C THR A 58 1.97 -5.69 1.64
N PHE A 59 2.79 -4.72 1.27
CA PHE A 59 3.92 -4.92 0.36
C PHE A 59 5.14 -4.12 0.82
N THR A 60 6.33 -4.59 0.45
CA THR A 60 7.60 -3.95 0.81
C THR A 60 8.32 -3.48 -0.44
N ILE A 61 8.63 -2.19 -0.51
CA ILE A 61 9.46 -1.63 -1.59
C ILE A 61 10.89 -1.41 -1.08
N ARG A 62 11.87 -1.84 -1.87
CA ARG A 62 13.27 -1.49 -1.69
C ARG A 62 13.71 -0.44 -2.71
N LYS A 63 14.18 0.69 -2.22
CA LYS A 63 14.88 1.71 -3.02
C LYS A 63 16.38 1.59 -2.75
N MET A 64 17.19 1.54 -3.80
CA MET A 64 18.63 1.74 -3.67
C MET A 64 18.88 3.26 -3.68
N SER A 65 19.24 3.81 -2.52
CA SER A 65 19.64 5.22 -2.39
C SER A 65 21.17 5.25 -2.44
N GLY A 66 21.70 5.66 -3.59
CA GLY A 66 23.10 6.05 -3.74
C GLY A 66 23.23 7.57 -3.77
#